data_AF-A0A957KRY6-F1
#
_entry.id   AF-A0A957KRY6-F1
#
_cell.length_a   1.000
_cell.length_b   1.000
_cell.length_c   1.000
_cell.angle_alpha   90.00
_cell.angle_beta   90.00
_cell.angle_gamma   90.00
#
_symmetry.space_group_name_H-M   'P 1'
#
loop_
_entity.id
_entity.type
_entity.pdbx_description
1 polymer ?
#
loop_
_entity_poly.entity_id
_entity_poly.type
_entity_poly.pdbx_seq_one_letter_code
_entity_poly.pdbx_strand_id
1 'polypeptide(L)'
;MISATELDRAETLRFDPLTGIIAGRAPTSRYLVDVGAVFADRQAYTQLVVKNPLVYEVTQVEEHNGDGQVHYGLGIIYPGKVGSEYFMTKGHLHEWRPAAEVYIGLRGRGMMLLEDERTGECRAV
;
A
#
# COMPACT_ATOMS: atom_id res chain seq x y z
N MET A 1 9.59 -23.22 -25.63
CA MET A 1 8.60 -23.56 -24.59
C MET A 1 9.38 -24.10 -23.41
N ILE A 2 9.49 -23.32 -22.34
CA ILE A 2 10.10 -23.79 -21.08
C ILE A 2 9.09 -24.75 -20.45
N SER A 3 9.53 -25.94 -20.07
CA SER A 3 8.63 -26.94 -19.50
C SER A 3 8.18 -26.48 -18.09
N ALA A 4 6.94 -26.78 -17.71
CA ALA A 4 6.38 -26.49 -16.38
C ALA A 4 7.15 -27.17 -15.21
N THR A 5 8.20 -27.92 -15.52
CA THR A 5 9.05 -28.70 -14.61
C THR A 5 10.39 -28.03 -14.28
N GLU A 6 10.71 -26.87 -14.89
CA GLU A 6 11.98 -26.15 -14.69
C GLU A 6 11.82 -24.81 -13.92
N LEU A 7 10.66 -24.54 -13.33
CA LEU A 7 10.60 -23.60 -12.21
C LEU A 7 11.11 -24.33 -10.97
N ASP A 8 12.40 -24.16 -10.72
CA ASP A 8 13.03 -24.53 -9.46
C ASP A 8 12.17 -23.98 -8.31
N ARG A 9 11.68 -24.88 -7.46
CA ARG A 9 10.66 -24.59 -6.42
C ARG A 9 11.19 -23.71 -5.28
N ALA A 10 12.37 -23.12 -5.43
CA ALA A 10 13.08 -22.41 -4.39
C ALA A 10 12.63 -20.96 -4.18
N GLU A 11 11.94 -20.32 -5.14
CA GLU A 11 11.67 -18.86 -5.08
C GLU A 11 10.20 -18.46 -5.21
N THR A 12 9.25 -19.41 -5.14
CA THR A 12 7.83 -19.04 -5.11
C THR A 12 7.43 -18.58 -3.71
N LEU A 13 7.29 -17.28 -3.51
CA LEU A 13 6.71 -16.75 -2.28
C LEU A 13 5.22 -17.01 -2.22
N ARG A 14 4.75 -17.45 -1.05
CA ARG A 14 3.34 -17.58 -0.74
C ARG A 14 2.85 -16.32 -0.05
N PHE A 15 1.64 -15.90 -0.36
CA PHE A 15 0.96 -14.82 0.35
C PHE A 15 -0.40 -15.28 0.85
N ASP A 16 -0.89 -14.62 1.89
CA ASP A 16 -2.24 -14.79 2.42
C ASP A 16 -3.06 -13.52 2.15
N PRO A 17 -4.07 -13.56 1.26
CA PRO A 17 -4.88 -12.40 0.93
C PRO A 17 -5.80 -11.94 2.08
N LEU A 18 -5.96 -12.73 3.14
CA LEU A 18 -6.76 -12.35 4.31
C LEU A 18 -5.95 -11.56 5.33
N THR A 19 -4.68 -11.94 5.53
CA THR A 19 -3.80 -11.30 6.52
C THR A 19 -2.84 -10.28 5.92
N GLY A 20 -2.71 -10.25 4.59
CA GLY A 20 -1.85 -9.27 3.92
C GLY A 20 -0.37 -9.63 3.97
N ILE A 21 -0.05 -10.85 4.39
CA ILE A 21 1.32 -11.29 4.70
C ILE A 21 1.90 -12.08 3.53
N ILE A 22 3.13 -11.75 3.16
CA ILE A 22 4.00 -12.57 2.32
C ILE A 22 4.90 -13.40 3.25
N ALA A 23 4.93 -14.72 3.07
CA ALA A 23 5.66 -15.62 3.94
C ALA A 23 7.16 -15.25 4.01
N GLY A 24 7.70 -15.18 5.23
CA GLY A 24 9.11 -14.82 5.46
C GLY A 24 9.40 -13.32 5.46
N ARG A 25 8.39 -12.46 5.34
CA ARG A 25 8.53 -11.00 5.32
C ARG A 25 7.71 -10.37 6.43
N ALA A 26 8.30 -9.45 7.18
CA ALA A 26 7.59 -8.68 8.18
C ALA A 26 6.80 -7.54 7.52
N PRO A 27 5.55 -7.28 7.94
CA PRO A 27 4.83 -6.11 7.48
C PRO A 27 5.41 -4.83 8.08
N THR A 28 5.32 -3.76 7.31
CA THR A 28 5.48 -2.40 7.79
C THR A 28 4.11 -1.86 8.19
N SER A 29 3.92 -1.63 9.48
CA SER A 29 2.68 -1.08 10.03
C SER A 29 2.72 0.45 10.09
N ARG A 30 1.57 1.07 9.82
CA ARG A 30 1.39 2.52 9.87
C ARG A 30 0.15 2.84 10.69
N TYR A 31 0.39 3.40 11.87
CA TYR A 31 -0.64 3.86 12.78
C TYR A 31 -1.04 5.29 12.46
N LEU A 32 -2.15 5.74 13.05
CA LEU A 32 -2.72 7.06 12.76
C LEU A 32 -1.71 8.19 12.96
N VAL A 33 -0.86 8.10 13.98
CA VAL A 33 0.21 9.07 14.23
C VAL A 33 1.22 9.17 13.07
N ASP A 34 1.46 8.07 12.35
CA ASP A 34 2.44 8.03 11.26
C ASP A 34 1.94 8.75 10.01
N VAL A 35 0.61 8.81 9.82
CA VAL A 35 -0.05 9.31 8.60
C VAL A 35 -0.88 10.56 8.85
N GLY A 36 -0.86 11.11 10.06
CA GLY A 36 -1.76 12.19 10.48
C GLY A 36 -1.76 13.42 9.57
N ALA A 37 -0.68 13.68 8.84
CA ALA A 37 -0.57 14.83 7.94
C ALA A 37 -1.53 14.77 6.73
N VAL A 38 -2.02 13.59 6.34
CA VAL A 38 -2.90 13.46 5.17
C VAL A 38 -4.36 13.82 5.45
N PHE A 39 -4.74 13.97 6.73
CA PHE A 39 -6.11 14.27 7.13
C PHE A 39 -6.29 15.76 7.40
N ALA A 40 -7.27 16.36 6.73
CA ALA A 40 -7.60 17.78 6.84
C ALA A 40 -8.29 18.11 8.17
N ASP A 41 -9.15 17.22 8.68
CA ASP A 41 -9.84 17.45 9.96
C ASP A 41 -8.91 17.25 11.17
N ARG A 42 -8.25 18.33 11.58
CA ARG A 42 -7.30 18.34 12.70
C ARG A 42 -7.96 18.07 14.05
N GLN A 43 -9.24 18.41 14.21
CA GLN A 43 -9.94 18.17 15.47
C GLN A 43 -10.26 16.68 15.61
N ALA A 44 -10.84 16.07 14.58
CA ALA A 44 -11.12 14.64 14.56
C ALA A 44 -9.82 13.81 14.66
N TYR A 45 -8.75 14.25 14.00
CA TYR A 45 -7.43 13.62 14.14
C TYR A 45 -6.96 13.62 15.60
N THR A 46 -6.96 14.79 16.24
CA THR A 46 -6.48 14.96 17.63
C THR A 46 -7.28 14.08 18.61
N GLN A 47 -8.58 13.92 18.37
CA GLN A 47 -9.42 13.04 19.20
C GLN A 47 -9.11 11.55 18.99
N LEU A 48 -8.88 11.13 17.74
CA LEU A 48 -8.69 9.71 17.43
C LEU A 48 -7.26 9.22 17.67
N VAL A 49 -6.24 10.09 17.50
CA VAL A 49 -4.83 9.71 17.65
C VAL A 49 -4.46 9.26 19.06
N VAL A 50 -5.23 9.64 20.09
CA VAL A 50 -5.05 9.12 21.46
C VAL A 50 -5.19 7.59 21.52
N LYS A 51 -6.07 7.01 20.67
CA LYS A 51 -6.20 5.55 20.52
C LYS A 51 -5.16 4.97 19.55
N ASN A 52 -4.54 5.84 18.76
CA ASN A 52 -3.56 5.55 17.70
C ASN A 52 -3.88 4.25 16.93
N PRO A 53 -5.04 4.15 16.25
CA PRO A 53 -5.41 2.94 15.55
C PRO A 53 -4.44 2.62 14.41
N LEU A 54 -4.30 1.34 14.09
CA LEU A 54 -3.60 0.88 12.90
C LEU A 54 -4.40 1.30 11.65
N VAL A 55 -3.75 1.99 10.71
CA VAL A 55 -4.39 2.52 9.49
C VAL A 55 -4.16 1.59 8.33
N TYR A 56 -2.91 1.17 8.10
CA TYR A 56 -2.58 0.20 7.08
C TYR A 56 -1.29 -0.57 7.40
N GLU A 57 -1.15 -1.72 6.76
CA GLU A 57 0.05 -2.55 6.76
C GLU A 57 0.44 -2.90 5.34
N VAL A 58 1.75 -2.99 5.08
CA VAL A 58 2.28 -3.44 3.78
C VAL A 58 3.41 -4.42 4.00
N THR A 59 3.36 -5.57 3.34
CA THR A 59 4.50 -6.49 3.20
C THR A 59 5.06 -6.37 1.79
N GLN A 60 6.38 -6.23 1.64
CA GLN A 60 7.03 -5.91 0.36
C GLN A 60 8.16 -6.88 0.04
N VAL A 61 8.46 -7.00 -1.26
CA VAL A 61 9.60 -7.72 -1.82
C VAL A 61 10.30 -6.77 -2.81
N GLU A 62 11.47 -6.29 -2.40
CA GLU A 62 12.20 -5.20 -3.06
C GLU A 62 13.71 -5.52 -3.26
N GLU A 63 14.08 -6.80 -3.21
CA GLU A 63 15.49 -7.23 -3.18
C GLU A 63 16.21 -7.04 -4.52
N HIS A 64 15.47 -6.98 -5.62
CA HIS A 64 16.01 -6.86 -6.96
C HIS A 64 16.13 -5.39 -7.37
N ASN A 65 17.23 -5.03 -8.03
CA ASN A 65 17.51 -3.67 -8.47
C ASN A 65 17.94 -3.67 -9.94
N GLY A 66 17.59 -2.60 -10.65
CA GLY A 66 17.94 -2.40 -12.07
C GLY A 66 16.75 -2.53 -13.02
N ASP A 67 16.98 -2.16 -14.27
CA ASP A 67 15.94 -2.06 -15.30
C ASP A 67 15.24 -3.42 -15.53
N GLY A 68 13.91 -3.38 -15.57
CA GLY A 68 13.07 -4.55 -15.81
C GLY A 68 12.83 -5.45 -14.59
N GLN A 69 13.45 -5.16 -13.45
CA GLN A 69 13.13 -5.82 -12.18
C GLN A 69 11.80 -5.28 -11.63
N VAL A 70 11.04 -6.14 -10.94
CA VAL A 70 9.72 -5.80 -10.42
C VAL A 70 9.71 -5.95 -8.90
N HIS A 71 9.38 -4.86 -8.22
CA HIS A 71 8.99 -4.90 -6.81
C HIS A 71 7.50 -5.21 -6.71
N TYR A 72 7.13 -5.92 -5.66
CA TYR A 72 5.73 -6.20 -5.38
C TYR A 72 5.47 -6.22 -3.89
N GLY A 73 4.21 -6.00 -3.53
CA GLY A 73 3.79 -6.02 -2.15
C GLY A 73 2.32 -6.36 -2.01
N LEU A 74 1.95 -6.61 -0.77
CA LEU A 74 0.59 -6.86 -0.36
C LEU A 74 0.25 -5.88 0.76
N GLY A 75 -0.88 -5.19 0.62
CA GLY A 75 -1.30 -4.17 1.57
C GLY A 75 -2.71 -4.40 2.09
N ILE A 76 -2.94 -4.05 3.35
CA ILE A 76 -4.26 -3.95 3.96
C ILE A 76 -4.45 -2.51 4.43
N ILE A 77 -5.53 -1.87 3.99
CA ILE A 77 -6.03 -0.62 4.58
C ILE A 77 -7.20 -1.00 5.48
N TYR A 78 -7.11 -0.65 6.77
CA TYR A 78 -8.14 -0.97 7.74
C TYR A 78 -9.32 0.00 7.62
N PRO A 79 -10.56 -0.48 7.84
CA PRO A 79 -11.73 0.38 7.83
C PRO A 79 -11.66 1.37 8.99
N GLY A 80 -11.79 2.66 8.67
CA GLY A 80 -11.78 3.73 9.66
C GLY A 80 -11.98 5.08 9.00
N LYS A 81 -12.22 6.10 9.83
CA LYS A 81 -12.32 7.49 9.38
C LYS A 81 -11.65 8.44 10.38
N VAL A 82 -11.14 9.54 9.84
CA VAL A 82 -10.84 10.76 10.59
C VAL A 82 -11.86 11.80 10.14
N GLY A 83 -12.85 12.10 10.99
CA GLY A 83 -13.97 12.95 10.59
C GLY A 83 -14.75 12.32 9.43
N SER A 84 -14.74 12.97 8.27
CA SER A 84 -15.38 12.47 7.04
C SER A 84 -14.44 11.70 6.11
N GLU A 85 -13.13 11.76 6.36
CA GLU A 85 -12.09 11.18 5.49
C GLU A 85 -11.85 9.72 5.87
N TYR A 86 -11.90 8.81 4.89
CA TYR A 86 -11.56 7.41 5.11
C TYR A 86 -10.07 7.24 5.41
N PHE A 87 -9.73 6.22 6.19
CA PHE A 87 -8.35 5.78 6.31
C PHE A 87 -7.73 5.54 4.94
N MET A 88 -6.53 6.06 4.75
CA MET A 88 -5.81 6.05 3.47
C MET A 88 -4.30 5.91 3.73
N THR A 89 -3.54 5.57 2.68
CA THR A 89 -2.07 5.54 2.76
C THR A 89 -1.51 6.96 2.78
N LYS A 90 -0.19 7.12 2.98
CA LYS A 90 0.45 8.44 2.90
C LYS A 90 0.35 9.08 1.51
N GLY A 91 0.23 8.26 0.47
CA GLY A 91 0.52 8.65 -0.91
C GLY A 91 2.02 8.87 -1.11
N HIS A 92 2.49 8.69 -2.35
CA HIS A 92 3.83 9.07 -2.74
C HIS A 92 3.96 9.13 -4.26
N LEU A 93 5.09 9.68 -4.68
CA LEU A 93 5.46 9.92 -6.05
C LEU A 93 6.73 9.12 -6.33
N HIS A 94 6.70 8.15 -7.25
CA HIS A 94 7.82 7.27 -7.58
C HIS A 94 9.10 8.03 -7.93
N GLU A 95 10.18 7.88 -7.16
CA GLU A 95 11.45 8.56 -7.42
C GLU A 95 11.89 8.46 -8.89
N TRP A 96 11.84 7.24 -9.45
CA TRP A 96 11.96 7.00 -10.88
C TRP A 96 10.62 7.21 -11.60
N ARG A 97 10.41 8.40 -12.16
CA ARG A 97 9.14 8.84 -12.79
C ARG A 97 8.58 7.92 -13.89
N PRO A 98 9.40 7.24 -14.72
CA PRO A 98 8.90 6.28 -15.70
C PRO A 98 8.33 4.99 -15.10
N ALA A 99 8.57 4.70 -13.82
CA ALA A 99 8.05 3.50 -13.17
C ALA A 99 6.52 3.54 -13.10
N ALA A 100 5.86 2.58 -13.72
CA ALA A 100 4.44 2.33 -13.53
C ALA A 100 4.21 1.42 -12.32
N GLU A 101 3.03 1.51 -11.71
CA GLU A 101 2.55 0.56 -10.70
C GLU A 101 1.22 -0.05 -11.13
N VAL A 102 0.99 -1.32 -10.79
CA VAL A 102 -0.27 -2.01 -11.06
C VAL A 102 -0.85 -2.53 -9.75
N TYR A 103 -2.07 -2.10 -9.45
CA TYR A 103 -2.80 -2.57 -8.27
C TYR A 103 -3.90 -3.54 -8.66
N ILE A 104 -4.03 -4.61 -7.89
CA ILE A 104 -5.10 -5.60 -8.02
C ILE A 104 -5.88 -5.65 -6.71
N GLY A 105 -7.14 -5.23 -6.75
CA GLY A 105 -8.04 -5.31 -5.60
C GLY A 105 -8.40 -6.76 -5.30
N LEU A 106 -7.89 -7.31 -4.19
CA LEU A 106 -8.14 -8.71 -3.82
C LEU A 106 -9.43 -8.88 -3.00
N ARG A 107 -9.73 -7.93 -2.11
CA ARG A 107 -10.89 -7.99 -1.20
C ARG A 107 -11.28 -6.61 -0.69
N GLY A 108 -12.56 -6.43 -0.41
CA GLY A 108 -13.10 -5.22 0.20
C GLY A 108 -13.61 -4.23 -0.84
N ARG A 109 -13.78 -2.98 -0.42
CA ARG A 109 -14.19 -1.86 -1.28
C ARG A 109 -13.35 -0.66 -0.90
N GLY A 110 -12.77 -0.04 -1.91
CA GLY A 110 -11.92 1.14 -1.77
C GLY A 110 -11.84 1.84 -3.12
N MET A 111 -10.95 2.81 -3.19
CA MET A 111 -10.66 3.58 -4.38
C MET A 111 -9.21 4.02 -4.34
N MET A 112 -8.66 4.36 -5.48
CA MET A 112 -7.36 4.98 -5.57
C MET A 112 -7.52 6.44 -5.96
N LEU A 113 -6.80 7.32 -5.26
CA LEU A 113 -6.69 8.72 -5.63
C LEU A 113 -5.36 8.92 -6.33
N LEU A 114 -5.41 9.52 -7.51
CA LEU A 114 -4.25 9.88 -8.33
C LEU A 114 -4.19 11.40 -8.42
N GLU A 115 -3.00 11.97 -8.28
CA GLU A 115 -2.74 13.39 -8.44
C GLU A 115 -1.84 13.60 -9.65
N ASP A 116 -2.21 14.55 -10.51
CA ASP A 116 -1.32 15.05 -11.55
C ASP A 116 -0.37 16.10 -10.94
N GLU A 117 0.92 15.77 -10.83
CA GLU A 117 1.94 16.62 -10.18
C GLU A 117 2.08 18.01 -10.83
N ARG A 118 1.69 18.18 -12.10
CA ARG A 118 1.84 19.44 -12.82
C ARG A 118 0.68 20.39 -12.59
N THR A 119 -0.51 19.85 -12.43
CA THR A 119 -1.77 20.62 -12.34
C THR A 119 -2.38 20.62 -10.95
N GLY A 120 -2.02 19.64 -10.11
CA GLY A 120 -2.66 19.37 -8.81
C GLY A 120 -4.06 18.77 -8.93
N GLU A 121 -4.49 18.36 -10.13
CA GLU A 121 -5.79 17.72 -10.30
C GLU A 121 -5.79 16.32 -9.70
N CYS A 122 -6.79 16.04 -8.86
CA CYS A 122 -6.99 14.74 -8.24
C CYS A 122 -8.13 13.97 -8.90
N ARG A 123 -7.90 12.69 -9.20
CA ARG A 123 -8.90 11.77 -9.76
C ARG A 123 -9.03 10.50 -8.92
N ALA A 124 -10.28 10.12 -8.66
CA ALA A 124 -10.64 8.81 -8.15
C ALA A 124 -10.70 7.75 -9.27
N VAL A 125 -10.06 6.60 -9.07
CA VAL A 125 -10.15 5.40 -9.92
C VAL A 125 -10.57 4.17 -9.14
#